data_AF-A0A535UHN3-F1
#
_entry.id   AF-A0A535UHN3-F1
#
_cell.length_a   1.000
_cell.length_b   1.000
_cell.length_c   1.000
_cell.angle_alpha   90.00
_cell.angle_beta   90.00
_cell.angle_gamma   90.00
#
_symmetry.space_group_name_H-M   'P 1'
#
loop_
_entity.id
_entity.type
_entity.pdbx_description
1 polymer ?
#
loop_
_entity_poly.entity_id
_entity_poly.type
_entity_poly.pdbx_seq_one_letter_code
_entity_poly.pdbx_strand_id
1 'polypeptide(L)'
;MFVLRRADHQHFMDDVEVAHEAVRAATFPGEAAWIPAAMLPITQLASGEQAHVFVRGLTLAHFDATLRASDAAGRFLTGEVEAELASRGVGAFAHWPLTAD
;
A
#
# COMPACT_ATOMS: atom_id res chain seq x y z
N MET A 1 -4.22 11.73 2.07
CA MET A 1 -3.25 10.61 2.06
C MET A 1 -4.02 9.33 1.76
N PHE A 2 -3.46 8.34 1.08
CA PHE A 2 -4.15 7.06 0.83
C PHE A 2 -3.48 5.93 1.59
N VAL A 3 -4.25 4.91 1.97
CA VAL A 3 -3.80 3.74 2.71
C VAL A 3 -4.24 2.49 1.97
N LEU A 4 -3.28 1.59 1.72
CA LEU A 4 -3.53 0.28 1.11
C LEU A 4 -4.17 -0.65 2.14
N ARG A 5 -5.31 -1.28 1.78
CA ARG A 5 -5.98 -2.26 2.64
C ARG A 5 -5.20 -3.57 2.63
N ARG A 6 -5.10 -4.21 3.80
CA ARG A 6 -4.38 -5.49 3.99
C ARG A 6 -2.95 -5.42 3.47
N ALA A 7 -2.30 -4.25 3.60
CA ALA A 7 -0.91 -4.10 3.21
C ALA A 7 -0.02 -5.00 4.07
N ASP A 8 0.93 -5.65 3.43
CA ASP A 8 2.09 -6.20 4.12
C ASP A 8 3.00 -5.04 4.62
N HIS A 9 3.80 -5.28 5.67
CA HIS A 9 4.75 -4.27 6.14
C HIS A 9 5.85 -3.96 5.13
N GLN A 10 6.18 -4.92 4.26
CA GLN A 10 7.23 -4.86 3.24
C GLN A 10 6.67 -4.62 1.83
N HIS A 11 5.42 -4.14 1.69
CA HIS A 11 4.71 -3.93 0.40
C HIS A 11 5.37 -2.96 -0.61
N PHE A 12 6.51 -2.37 -0.26
CA PHE A 12 7.33 -1.53 -1.14
C PHE A 12 8.59 -2.25 -1.66
N MET A 13 8.80 -3.51 -1.28
CA MET A 13 9.93 -4.32 -1.73
C MET A 13 9.54 -5.20 -2.91
N ASP A 14 10.53 -5.50 -3.76
CA ASP A 14 10.40 -6.54 -4.77
C ASP A 14 10.26 -7.92 -4.13
N ASP A 15 9.58 -8.85 -4.81
CA ASP A 15 9.32 -10.22 -4.35
C ASP A 15 8.74 -10.26 -2.92
N VAL A 16 7.87 -9.30 -2.58
CA VAL A 16 7.31 -9.14 -1.22
C VAL A 16 6.64 -10.42 -0.72
N GLU A 17 6.03 -11.21 -1.60
CA GLU A 17 5.42 -12.46 -1.19
C GLU A 17 6.43 -13.45 -0.60
N VAL A 18 7.63 -13.51 -1.18
CA VAL A 18 8.73 -14.34 -0.68
C VAL A 18 9.31 -13.74 0.59
N ALA A 19 9.56 -12.42 0.60
CA ALA A 19 10.12 -11.73 1.75
C ALA A 19 9.22 -11.84 3.00
N HIS A 20 7.91 -11.64 2.83
CA HIS A 20 6.91 -11.76 3.88
C HIS A 20 6.90 -13.15 4.49
N GLU A 21 6.79 -14.19 3.68
CA GLU A 21 6.73 -15.58 4.19
C GLU A 21 8.07 -16.00 4.82
N ALA A 22 9.21 -15.47 4.35
CA ALA A 22 10.49 -15.68 5.01
C ALA A 22 10.53 -15.05 6.42
N VAL A 23 10.00 -13.84 6.59
CA VAL A 23 9.87 -13.19 7.91
C VAL A 23 8.91 -13.98 8.79
N ARG A 24 7.78 -14.43 8.24
CA ARG A 24 6.78 -15.22 8.95
C ARG A 24 7.29 -16.59 9.40
N ALA A 25 8.23 -17.18 8.67
CA ALA A 25 8.88 -18.44 9.05
C ALA A 25 10.06 -18.26 10.01
N ALA A 26 10.51 -17.02 10.25
CA ALA A 26 11.67 -16.75 11.09
C ALA A 26 11.35 -16.82 12.59
N THR A 27 12.39 -16.96 13.42
CA THR A 27 12.30 -16.83 14.88
C THR A 27 12.83 -15.47 15.29
N PHE A 28 12.00 -14.70 15.98
CA PHE A 28 12.38 -13.39 16.53
C PHE A 28 12.71 -13.52 18.02
N PRO A 29 13.72 -12.80 18.54
CA PRO A 29 14.08 -12.85 19.96
C PRO A 29 13.22 -11.93 20.82
N GLY A 30 13.16 -12.23 22.12
CA GLY A 30 12.63 -11.34 23.15
C GLY A 30 11.19 -10.89 22.90
N GLU A 31 10.93 -9.59 23.10
CA GLU A 31 9.61 -8.98 22.93
C GLU A 31 9.06 -9.05 21.50
N ALA A 32 9.89 -9.37 20.50
CA ALA A 32 9.46 -9.51 19.11
C ALA A 32 9.04 -10.94 18.74
N ALA A 33 9.21 -11.92 19.63
CA ALA A 33 8.94 -13.34 19.36
C ALA A 33 7.49 -13.64 18.93
N TRP A 34 6.54 -12.75 19.26
CA TRP A 34 5.13 -12.88 18.87
C TRP A 34 4.86 -12.53 17.40
N ILE A 35 5.74 -11.74 16.75
CA ILE A 35 5.49 -11.15 15.43
C ILE A 35 5.19 -12.22 14.37
N PRO A 36 6.02 -13.27 14.17
CA PRO A 36 5.77 -14.26 13.12
C PRO A 36 4.43 -14.98 13.29
N ALA A 37 4.01 -15.23 14.54
CA ALA A 37 2.73 -15.87 14.85
C ALA A 37 1.52 -14.95 14.61
N ALA A 38 1.69 -13.63 14.72
CA ALA A 38 0.63 -12.65 14.47
C ALA A 38 0.51 -12.26 12.98
N MET A 39 1.52 -12.54 12.16
CA MET A 39 1.47 -12.28 10.72
C MET A 39 0.44 -13.19 10.04
N LEU A 40 -0.48 -12.57 9.29
CA LEU A 40 -1.38 -13.28 8.38
C LEU A 40 -0.56 -13.90 7.24
N PRO A 41 -1.01 -15.01 6.62
CA PRO A 41 -0.42 -15.48 5.37
C PRO A 41 -0.49 -14.41 4.28
N ILE A 42 0.50 -14.37 3.39
CA ILE A 42 0.56 -13.41 2.29
C ILE A 42 -0.69 -13.49 1.39
N THR A 43 -1.29 -14.68 1.26
CA THR A 43 -2.51 -14.89 0.49
C THR A 43 -3.75 -14.19 1.07
N GLN A 44 -3.65 -13.65 2.29
CA GLN A 44 -4.69 -12.83 2.93
C GLN A 44 -4.38 -11.32 2.92
N LEU A 45 -3.23 -10.95 2.34
CA LEU A 45 -2.75 -9.58 2.19
C LEU A 45 -2.88 -9.12 0.73
N ALA A 46 -2.64 -7.83 0.50
CA ALA A 46 -2.49 -7.31 -0.86
C ALA A 46 -1.26 -7.95 -1.51
N SER A 47 -1.38 -8.37 -2.78
CA SER A 47 -0.24 -8.89 -3.54
C SER A 47 0.81 -7.80 -3.78
N GLY A 48 2.04 -8.20 -4.10
CA GLY A 48 3.10 -7.30 -4.51
C GLY A 48 2.71 -6.53 -5.76
N GLU A 49 2.02 -7.16 -6.70
CA GLU A 49 1.48 -6.46 -7.87
C GLU A 49 0.50 -5.34 -7.47
N GLN A 50 -0.46 -5.62 -6.59
CA GLN A 50 -1.42 -4.63 -6.10
C GLN A 50 -0.71 -3.49 -5.36
N ALA A 51 0.30 -3.81 -4.54
CA ALA A 51 1.08 -2.82 -3.82
C ALA A 51 1.92 -1.94 -4.76
N HIS A 52 2.50 -2.52 -5.80
CA HIS A 52 3.23 -1.77 -6.82
C HIS A 52 2.31 -0.85 -7.63
N VAL A 53 1.11 -1.30 -8.01
CA VAL A 53 0.11 -0.43 -8.65
C VAL A 53 -0.25 0.73 -7.73
N PHE A 54 -0.48 0.45 -6.44
CA PHE A 54 -0.79 1.47 -5.43
C PHE A 54 0.33 2.51 -5.29
N VAL A 55 1.55 2.07 -4.96
CA VAL A 55 2.69 2.94 -4.70
C VAL A 55 3.08 3.71 -5.96
N ARG A 56 3.34 3.02 -7.07
CA ARG A 56 3.79 3.67 -8.30
C ARG A 56 2.72 4.60 -8.87
N GLY A 57 1.46 4.17 -8.89
CA GLY A 57 0.36 4.95 -9.45
C GLY A 57 0.17 6.27 -8.71
N LEU A 58 0.07 6.23 -7.38
CA LEU A 58 -0.14 7.45 -6.58
C LEU A 58 1.10 8.34 -6.56
N THR A 59 2.31 7.78 -6.47
CA THR A 59 3.55 8.56 -6.50
C THR A 59 3.73 9.27 -7.84
N LEU A 60 3.53 8.58 -8.96
CA LEU A 60 3.64 9.19 -10.28
C LEU A 60 2.55 10.24 -10.52
N ALA A 61 1.30 9.97 -10.12
CA ALA A 61 0.25 10.97 -10.21
C ALA A 61 0.59 12.24 -9.41
N HIS A 62 1.11 12.09 -8.18
CA HIS A 62 1.56 13.22 -7.37
C HIS A 62 2.69 14.00 -8.06
N PHE A 63 3.72 13.31 -8.54
CA PHE A 63 4.84 13.96 -9.23
C PHE A 63 4.42 14.63 -10.53
N ASP A 64 3.56 14.02 -11.33
CA ASP A 64 3.08 14.60 -12.58
C ASP A 64 2.20 15.83 -12.33
N ALA A 65 1.35 15.81 -11.29
CA ALA A 65 0.56 16.97 -10.91
C ALA A 65 1.45 18.12 -10.39
N THR A 66 2.44 17.83 -9.55
CA THR A 66 3.24 18.86 -8.87
C THR A 66 4.40 19.37 -9.70
N LEU A 67 5.15 18.48 -10.37
CA LEU A 67 6.39 18.84 -11.08
C LEU A 67 6.14 19.17 -12.55
N ARG A 68 5.09 18.60 -13.16
CA ARG A 68 4.77 18.81 -14.58
C ARG A 68 3.49 19.61 -14.82
N ALA A 69 2.77 19.98 -13.76
CA ALA A 69 1.46 20.63 -13.86
C ALA A 69 0.48 19.85 -14.76
N SER A 70 0.51 18.51 -14.68
CA SER A 70 -0.37 17.65 -15.49
C SER A 70 -1.82 17.75 -15.01
N ASP A 71 -2.69 18.34 -15.84
CA ASP A 71 -4.13 18.45 -15.56
C ASP A 71 -4.79 17.08 -15.35
N ALA A 72 -4.36 16.05 -16.10
CA ALA A 72 -4.90 14.70 -15.97
C ALA A 72 -4.56 14.10 -14.61
N ALA A 73 -3.32 14.29 -14.13
CA ALA A 73 -2.90 13.82 -12.82
C ALA A 73 -3.59 14.60 -11.69
N GLY A 74 -3.75 15.91 -11.85
CA GLY A 74 -4.52 16.75 -10.94
C GLY A 74 -5.97 16.27 -10.79
N ARG A 75 -6.66 16.03 -11.91
CA ARG A 75 -8.04 15.50 -11.90
C ARG A 75 -8.13 14.10 -11.29
N PHE A 76 -7.15 13.24 -11.54
CA PHE A 76 -7.11 11.93 -10.90
C PHE A 76 -7.03 12.08 -9.38
N LEU A 77 -6.08 12.88 -8.87
CA LEU A 77 -5.85 13.05 -7.43
C LEU A 77 -6.99 13.74 -6.68
N THR A 78 -7.77 14.59 -7.35
CA THR A 78 -8.94 15.25 -6.77
C THR A 78 -10.26 14.52 -7.04
N GLY A 79 -10.24 13.45 -7.83
CA GLY A 79 -11.39 12.63 -8.17
C GLY A 79 -11.57 11.41 -7.26
N GLU A 80 -12.25 10.38 -7.77
CA GLU A 80 -12.54 9.14 -7.05
C GLU A 80 -11.37 8.14 -7.11
N VAL A 81 -10.23 8.51 -6.50
CA VAL A 81 -9.01 7.68 -6.51
C VAL A 81 -9.24 6.27 -5.97
N GLU A 82 -10.09 6.12 -4.94
CA GLU A 82 -10.42 4.79 -4.38
C GLU A 82 -11.12 3.90 -5.41
N ALA A 83 -12.07 4.44 -6.18
CA ALA A 83 -12.78 3.70 -7.22
C ALA A 83 -11.84 3.34 -8.38
N GLU A 84 -10.93 4.25 -8.75
CA GLU A 84 -9.91 4.00 -9.77
C GLU A 84 -8.92 2.91 -9.33
N LEU A 85 -8.50 2.88 -8.07
CA LEU A 85 -7.66 1.80 -7.56
C LEU A 85 -8.44 0.48 -7.51
N ALA A 86 -9.70 0.51 -7.07
CA ALA A 86 -10.56 -0.67 -7.01
C ALA A 86 -10.81 -1.30 -8.39
N SER A 87 -10.96 -0.49 -9.44
CA SER A 87 -11.12 -0.99 -10.82
C SER A 87 -9.87 -1.71 -11.34
N ARG A 88 -8.71 -1.50 -10.69
CA ARG A 88 -7.43 -2.18 -10.93
C ARG A 88 -7.16 -3.29 -9.92
N GLY A 89 -8.17 -3.67 -9.15
CA GLY A 89 -8.06 -4.71 -8.11
C GLY A 89 -7.33 -4.26 -6.85
N VAL A 90 -7.06 -2.97 -6.66
CA VAL A 90 -6.35 -2.44 -5.49
C VAL A 90 -7.34 -1.86 -4.49
N GLY A 91 -7.47 -2.52 -3.33
CA GLY A 91 -8.27 -2.00 -2.23
C GLY A 91 -7.51 -0.91 -1.45
N ALA A 92 -7.95 0.33 -1.51
CA ALA A 92 -7.39 1.44 -0.74
C ALA A 92 -8.49 2.28 -0.10
N PHE A 93 -8.10 3.19 0.79
CA PHE A 93 -8.97 4.25 1.29
C PHE A 93 -8.17 5.53 1.54
N ALA A 94 -8.81 6.67 1.36
CA ALA A 94 -8.23 7.94 1.77
C ALA A 94 -8.27 8.04 3.31
N HIS A 95 -7.13 8.43 3.86
CA HIS A 95 -7.00 8.85 5.25
C HIS A 95 -7.17 10.36 5.30
N TRP A 96 -8.22 10.79 5.99
CA TRP A 96 -8.41 12.16 6.41
C TRP A 96 -7.75 12.33 7.79
N PRO A 97 -6.94 13.38 7.99
CA PRO A 97 -6.45 13.70 9.32
C PRO A 97 -7.64 13.86 10.26
N LEU A 98 -7.52 13.34 11.48
CA LEU A 98 -8.40 13.78 12.56
C LEU A 98 -8.17 15.28 12.72
N THR A 99 -9.17 16.09 12.39
CA THR A 99 -9.17 17.50 12.81
C THR A 99 -9.29 17.47 14.33
N ALA A 100 -8.26 17.96 15.03
CA ALA A 100 -8.39 18.21 16.46
C ALA A 100 -9.42 19.32 16.64
N ASP A 101 -10.55 19.01 17.27
CA ASP A 101 -11.51 19.99 17.78
C ASP A 101 -10.91 20.80 18.94
#